data_AF-A0A7S2PUT5-F1
#
_entry.id   AF-A0A7S2PUT5-F1
#
_cell.length_a   1.000
_cell.length_b   1.000
_cell.length_c   1.000
_cell.angle_alpha   90.00
_cell.angle_beta   90.00
_cell.angle_gamma   90.00
#
_symmetry.space_group_name_H-M   'P 1'
#
loop_
_entity.id
_entity.type
_entity.pdbx_description
1 polymer ?
#
loop_
_entity_poly.entity_id
_entity_poly.type
_entity_poly.pdbx_seq_one_letter_code
_entity_poly.pdbx_strand_id
1 'polypeptide(L)'
;ALLGACGGGAAVRIAAAEAARILGVQVGTEGAALRRAYRARVRETHPDIVGDDGSRLRQVREAYAVLDPSRPGAWSFEPHAADNPFRSSSRSDASTGRVGSWGSPEAQAKLQREAQERQERNRELQRQGWAQGLGQRQADAQVFNGRPRKPMPTSTLDWYIALTNIRVRPEPDAGAPPINAVVRQGEKISVNAEVVIDGQKYLKLRNRPGWVFLKGVSGEWSGKPVLRRT
;
A
#
# COMPACT_ATOMS: atom_id res chain seq x y z
N ALA A 1 -37.08 8.11 46.51
CA ALA A 1 -36.99 8.93 45.28
C ALA A 1 -35.74 9.79 45.41
N LEU A 2 -34.76 9.84 44.52
CA LEU A 2 -34.51 9.33 43.18
C LEU A 2 -32.97 9.35 43.00
N LEU A 3 -32.44 8.32 42.32
CA LEU A 3 -31.29 8.29 41.38
C LEU A 3 -30.20 9.38 41.56
N GLY A 4 -28.93 9.04 41.81
CA GLY A 4 -28.11 8.22 40.93
C GLY A 4 -27.25 9.13 40.03
N ALA A 5 -26.00 9.38 40.43
CA ALA A 5 -25.01 10.04 39.59
C ALA A 5 -23.72 9.20 39.58
N CYS A 6 -23.72 8.20 38.70
CA CYS A 6 -22.49 7.52 38.31
C CYS A 6 -21.61 8.54 37.55
N GLY A 7 -20.51 8.96 38.16
CA GLY A 7 -19.39 9.57 37.47
C GLY A 7 -18.71 8.55 36.56
N GLY A 8 -19.19 8.42 35.33
CA GLY A 8 -18.52 7.71 34.24
C GLY A 8 -17.84 8.72 33.31
N GLY A 9 -16.54 8.58 33.11
CA GLY A 9 -15.67 9.54 32.41
C GLY A 9 -16.23 10.07 31.09
N ALA A 10 -16.47 11.38 31.04
CA ALA A 10 -16.71 12.09 29.80
C ALA A 10 -15.37 12.19 29.04
N ALA A 11 -15.07 11.17 28.22
CA ALA A 11 -14.21 11.36 27.07
C ALA A 11 -14.75 12.58 26.30
N VAL A 12 -13.90 13.57 26.05
CA VAL A 12 -14.23 14.82 25.36
C VAL A 12 -14.81 14.45 24.00
N ARG A 13 -16.14 14.35 23.89
CA ARG A 13 -16.80 14.05 22.62
C ARG A 13 -16.59 15.27 21.74
N ILE A 14 -15.71 15.14 20.74
CA ILE A 14 -15.48 16.16 19.72
C ILE A 14 -16.84 16.54 19.11
N ALA A 15 -17.20 17.82 19.15
CA ALA A 15 -18.44 18.29 18.55
C ALA A 15 -18.41 18.09 17.03
N ALA A 16 -19.55 17.79 16.39
CA ALA A 16 -19.62 17.51 14.96
C ALA A 16 -18.99 18.62 14.08
N ALA A 17 -19.12 19.88 14.49
CA ALA A 17 -18.49 21.02 13.80
C ALA A 17 -16.95 20.98 13.86
N GLU A 18 -16.40 20.55 14.98
CA GLU A 18 -14.95 20.39 15.15
C GLU A 18 -14.43 19.17 14.41
N ALA A 19 -15.18 18.07 14.43
CA ALA A 19 -14.89 16.88 13.63
C ALA A 19 -14.80 17.22 12.13
N ALA A 20 -15.74 18.02 11.62
CA ALA A 20 -15.73 18.47 10.23
C ALA A 20 -14.48 19.33 9.92
N ARG A 21 -14.08 20.21 10.86
CA ARG A 21 -12.87 21.04 10.76
C ARG A 21 -11.59 20.18 10.69
N ILE A 22 -11.50 19.12 11.51
CA ILE A 22 -10.35 18.21 11.54
C ILE A 22 -10.18 17.47 10.21
N LEU A 23 -11.30 17.06 9.59
CA LEU A 23 -11.31 16.38 8.28
C LEU A 23 -11.26 17.34 7.08
N GLY A 24 -11.40 18.65 7.30
CA GLY A 24 -11.43 19.64 6.22
C GLY A 24 -12.69 19.56 5.34
N VAL A 25 -13.83 19.18 5.93
CA VAL A 25 -15.12 19.06 5.23
C VAL A 25 -16.15 20.01 5.83
N GLN A 26 -17.24 20.27 5.07
CA GLN A 26 -18.38 21.01 5.59
C GLN A 26 -19.22 20.14 6.53
N VAL A 27 -19.86 20.76 7.53
CA VAL A 27 -20.81 20.08 8.42
C VAL A 27 -21.97 19.52 7.58
N GLY A 28 -22.29 18.24 7.75
CA GLY A 28 -23.30 17.54 6.92
C GLY A 28 -22.74 16.87 5.66
N THR A 29 -21.41 16.86 5.46
CA THR A 29 -20.80 16.08 4.37
C THR A 29 -20.88 14.59 4.69
N GLU A 30 -21.61 13.82 3.87
CA GLU A 30 -21.83 12.38 4.08
C GLU A 30 -21.29 11.50 2.94
N GLY A 31 -21.30 10.18 3.18
CA GLY A 31 -21.07 9.18 2.14
C GLY A 31 -19.67 9.21 1.51
N ALA A 32 -19.61 9.30 0.19
CA ALA A 32 -18.36 9.16 -0.55
C ALA A 32 -17.40 10.34 -0.34
N ALA A 33 -17.93 11.56 -0.17
CA ALA A 33 -17.15 12.77 0.06
C ALA A 33 -16.42 12.70 1.41
N LEU A 34 -17.14 12.31 2.47
CA LEU A 34 -16.57 12.12 3.81
C LEU A 34 -15.45 11.05 3.81
N ARG A 35 -15.67 9.92 3.14
CA ARG A 35 -14.65 8.86 2.99
C ARG A 35 -13.43 9.30 2.19
N ARG A 36 -13.59 10.21 1.22
CA ARG A 36 -12.47 10.75 0.44
C ARG A 36 -11.62 11.67 1.32
N ALA A 37 -12.26 12.57 2.06
CA ALA A 37 -11.59 13.49 2.96
C ALA A 37 -10.85 12.76 4.09
N TYR A 38 -11.49 11.76 4.72
CA TYR A 38 -10.83 10.91 5.71
C TYR A 38 -9.56 10.25 5.18
N ARG A 39 -9.63 9.61 4.00
CA ARG A 39 -8.45 8.97 3.39
C ARG A 39 -7.35 9.95 3.02
N ALA A 40 -7.69 11.17 2.61
CA ALA A 40 -6.70 12.21 2.39
C ALA A 40 -6.00 12.57 3.71
N ARG A 41 -6.79 12.82 4.75
CA ARG A 41 -6.28 13.24 6.05
C ARG A 41 -5.38 12.19 6.72
N VAL A 42 -5.77 10.91 6.65
CA VAL A 42 -4.95 9.79 7.17
C VAL A 42 -3.59 9.70 6.48
N ARG A 43 -3.50 9.99 5.17
CA ARG A 43 -2.21 10.00 4.48
C ARG A 43 -1.33 11.17 4.91
N GLU A 44 -1.91 12.30 5.25
CA GLU A 44 -1.17 13.47 5.73
C GLU A 44 -0.71 13.33 7.18
N THR A 45 -1.52 12.70 8.03
CA THR A 45 -1.28 12.60 9.48
C THR A 45 -0.68 11.27 9.92
N HIS A 46 -0.24 10.43 8.98
CA HIS A 46 0.31 9.13 9.31
C HIS A 46 1.58 9.27 10.18
N PRO A 47 1.73 8.48 11.26
CA PRO A 47 2.91 8.55 12.14
C PRO A 47 4.22 8.33 11.38
N ASP A 48 4.23 7.44 10.37
CA ASP A 48 5.42 7.20 9.53
C ASP A 48 5.89 8.42 8.73
N ILE A 49 5.02 9.41 8.51
CA ILE A 49 5.34 10.63 7.74
C ILE A 49 5.67 11.78 8.69
N VAL A 50 4.89 11.92 9.77
CA VAL A 50 4.98 13.08 10.69
C VAL A 50 5.91 12.81 11.89
N GLY A 51 6.19 11.55 12.20
CA GLY A 51 6.94 11.15 13.40
C GLY A 51 6.19 11.38 14.72
N ASP A 52 4.86 11.46 14.67
CA ASP A 52 3.97 11.63 15.84
C ASP A 52 3.60 10.27 16.46
N ASP A 53 3.18 10.26 17.73
CA ASP A 53 2.75 9.06 18.49
C ASP A 53 1.38 8.50 18.04
N GLY A 54 0.98 8.81 16.80
CA GLY A 54 -0.34 8.51 16.25
C GLY A 54 -1.48 9.30 16.92
N SER A 55 -1.17 10.32 17.71
CA SER A 55 -2.16 11.17 18.40
C SER A 55 -3.02 11.92 17.39
N ARG A 56 -2.42 12.48 16.34
CA ARG A 56 -3.14 13.13 15.24
C ARG A 56 -4.02 12.16 14.45
N LEU A 57 -3.53 10.94 14.24
CA LEU A 57 -4.31 9.90 13.56
C LEU A 57 -5.52 9.47 14.40
N ARG A 58 -5.38 9.38 15.73
CA ARG A 58 -6.48 9.13 16.66
C ARG A 58 -7.56 10.23 16.57
N GLN A 59 -7.16 11.50 16.59
CA GLN A 59 -8.10 12.62 16.43
C GLN A 59 -8.87 12.57 15.11
N VAL A 60 -8.19 12.22 14.01
CA VAL A 60 -8.81 12.08 12.67
C VAL A 60 -9.83 10.93 12.65
N ARG A 61 -9.53 9.82 13.33
CA ARG A 61 -10.45 8.67 13.44
C ARG A 61 -11.67 8.99 14.30
N GLU A 62 -11.47 9.66 15.42
CA GLU A 62 -12.55 10.11 16.30
C GLU A 62 -13.48 11.09 15.59
N ALA A 63 -12.91 12.06 14.87
CA ALA A 63 -13.67 12.99 14.04
C ALA A 63 -14.53 12.27 12.98
N TYR A 64 -13.98 11.24 12.32
CA TYR A 64 -14.75 10.44 11.36
C TYR A 64 -15.89 9.67 12.03
N ALA A 65 -15.66 9.07 13.20
CA ALA A 65 -16.67 8.31 13.94
C ALA A 65 -17.86 9.19 14.39
N VAL A 66 -17.61 10.45 14.72
CA VAL A 66 -18.66 11.42 15.06
C VAL A 66 -19.53 11.75 13.84
N LEU A 67 -18.94 11.81 12.64
CA LEU A 67 -19.64 12.20 11.41
C LEU A 67 -20.31 11.03 10.67
N ASP A 68 -19.84 9.80 10.87
CA ASP A 68 -20.42 8.58 10.28
C ASP A 68 -20.82 7.58 11.38
N PRO A 69 -21.86 7.89 12.18
CA PRO A 69 -22.31 7.02 13.27
C PRO A 69 -22.95 5.72 12.74
N SER A 70 -23.25 5.64 11.44
CA SER A 70 -23.85 4.47 10.80
C SER A 70 -22.87 3.29 10.63
N ARG A 71 -21.58 3.50 10.91
CA ARG A 71 -20.57 2.43 10.97
C ARG A 71 -19.79 2.43 12.30
N PRO A 72 -20.47 2.21 13.43
CA PRO A 72 -19.75 1.97 14.68
C PRO A 72 -19.17 0.55 14.58
N GLY A 73 -17.88 0.42 14.33
CA GLY A 73 -17.17 -0.85 14.56
C GLY A 73 -16.51 -1.56 13.38
N ALA A 74 -16.51 -1.01 12.16
CA ALA A 74 -15.70 -1.63 11.08
C ALA A 74 -14.18 -1.53 11.33
N TRP A 75 -13.76 -0.71 12.31
CA TRP A 75 -12.36 -0.41 12.62
C TRP A 75 -12.04 -0.41 14.12
N SER A 76 -12.95 -0.94 14.96
CA SER A 76 -12.64 -1.18 16.36
C SER A 76 -11.52 -2.23 16.39
N PHE A 77 -10.34 -1.81 16.79
CA PHE A 77 -9.23 -2.69 17.14
C PHE A 77 -9.62 -3.36 18.47
N GLU A 78 -10.57 -4.28 18.44
CA GLU A 78 -10.65 -5.26 19.52
C GLU A 78 -9.32 -6.03 19.48
N PRO A 79 -8.56 -6.07 20.59
CA PRO A 79 -7.40 -6.94 20.64
C PRO A 79 -7.91 -8.35 20.34
N HIS A 80 -7.37 -8.99 19.30
CA HIS A 80 -7.71 -10.35 18.92
C HIS A 80 -7.57 -11.30 20.12
N ALA A 81 -8.65 -11.45 20.88
CA ALA A 81 -8.89 -12.63 21.68
C ALA A 81 -9.23 -13.72 20.67
N ALA A 82 -8.38 -14.74 20.64
CA ALA A 82 -8.53 -15.92 19.82
C ALA A 82 -9.85 -16.61 20.16
N ASP A 83 -10.83 -16.56 19.26
CA ASP A 83 -11.91 -17.54 19.15
C ASP A 83 -12.62 -17.35 17.81
N ASN A 84 -12.23 -18.16 16.81
CA ASN A 84 -13.00 -18.34 15.58
C ASN A 84 -13.50 -19.78 15.49
N PRO A 85 -14.70 -20.08 16.00
CA PRO A 85 -15.38 -21.31 15.66
C PRO A 85 -16.48 -20.98 14.63
N PHE A 86 -16.27 -21.44 13.39
CA PHE A 86 -17.32 -22.12 12.65
C PHE A 86 -18.74 -21.51 12.73
N ARG A 87 -18.95 -20.25 12.31
CA ARG A 87 -20.32 -19.74 12.15
C ARG A 87 -20.90 -20.12 10.79
N SER A 88 -21.20 -21.41 10.66
CA SER A 88 -22.22 -21.95 9.77
C SER A 88 -23.53 -21.19 9.96
N SER A 89 -24.01 -20.55 8.91
CA SER A 89 -25.40 -20.09 8.81
C SER A 89 -26.08 -20.88 7.71
N SER A 90 -26.55 -22.07 8.08
CA SER A 90 -27.65 -22.75 7.43
C SER A 90 -28.89 -21.86 7.51
N ARG A 91 -29.36 -21.37 6.36
CA ARG A 91 -30.74 -20.94 6.17
C ARG A 91 -31.33 -21.78 5.05
N SER A 92 -31.99 -22.85 5.47
CA SER A 92 -33.12 -23.44 4.78
C SER A 92 -34.21 -22.38 4.68
N ASP A 93 -34.58 -22.00 3.46
CA ASP A 93 -35.93 -21.55 3.19
C ASP A 93 -36.33 -21.95 1.77
N ALA A 94 -37.26 -22.88 1.71
CA ALA A 94 -37.90 -23.33 0.50
C ALA A 94 -38.96 -22.29 0.11
N SER A 95 -38.76 -21.59 -1.01
CA SER A 95 -39.88 -21.00 -1.74
C SER A 95 -39.69 -21.19 -3.24
N THR A 96 -40.73 -21.77 -3.81
CA THR A 96 -40.93 -22.12 -5.21
C THR A 96 -40.94 -20.87 -6.09
N GLY A 97 -39.76 -20.48 -6.58
CA GLY A 97 -39.59 -19.55 -7.70
C GLY A 97 -39.07 -20.32 -8.91
N ARG A 98 -39.91 -20.52 -9.91
CA ARG A 98 -39.61 -21.18 -11.18
C ARG A 98 -38.55 -20.37 -11.96
N VAL A 99 -37.28 -20.58 -11.67
CA VAL A 99 -36.15 -20.01 -12.41
C VAL A 99 -36.02 -20.77 -13.73
N GLY A 100 -36.02 -20.02 -14.84
CA GLY A 100 -35.94 -20.56 -16.20
C GLY A 100 -34.85 -21.61 -16.35
N SER A 101 -35.24 -22.75 -16.91
CA SER A 101 -34.36 -23.86 -17.23
C SER A 101 -33.25 -23.41 -18.18
N TRP A 102 -32.05 -23.19 -17.64
CA TRP A 102 -30.80 -23.00 -18.40
C TRP A 102 -30.44 -24.24 -19.24
N GLY A 103 -31.18 -25.36 -19.09
CA GLY A 103 -31.01 -26.60 -19.83
C GLY A 103 -31.94 -26.77 -21.03
N SER A 104 -32.78 -25.78 -21.39
CA SER A 104 -33.57 -25.88 -22.62
C SER A 104 -32.65 -25.87 -23.84
N PRO A 105 -32.81 -26.78 -24.82
CA PRO A 105 -32.08 -26.77 -26.10
C PRO A 105 -32.15 -25.42 -26.81
N GLU A 106 -33.26 -24.70 -26.61
CA GLU A 106 -33.51 -23.38 -27.17
C GLU A 106 -32.63 -22.29 -26.53
N ALA A 107 -32.37 -22.38 -25.22
CA ALA A 107 -31.45 -21.49 -24.52
C ALA A 107 -30.00 -21.71 -24.97
N GLN A 108 -29.61 -22.97 -25.21
CA GLN A 108 -28.29 -23.32 -25.74
C GLN A 108 -28.11 -22.83 -27.18
N ALA A 109 -29.13 -22.97 -28.03
CA ALA A 109 -29.10 -22.47 -29.40
C ALA A 109 -29.00 -20.93 -29.46
N LYS A 110 -29.68 -20.23 -28.54
CA LYS A 110 -29.59 -18.76 -28.43
C LYS A 110 -28.18 -18.30 -28.04
N LEU A 111 -27.56 -18.95 -27.07
CA LEU A 111 -26.17 -18.69 -26.66
C LEU A 111 -25.17 -18.93 -27.79
N GLN A 112 -25.36 -19.99 -28.59
CA GLN A 112 -24.48 -20.28 -29.73
C GLN A 112 -24.59 -19.23 -30.84
N ARG A 113 -25.82 -18.76 -31.16
CA ARG A 113 -26.03 -17.67 -32.13
C ARG A 113 -25.41 -16.36 -31.67
N GLU A 114 -25.60 -16.01 -30.39
CA GLU A 114 -25.05 -14.78 -29.82
C GLU A 114 -23.51 -14.80 -29.75
N ALA A 115 -22.92 -15.98 -29.51
CA ALA A 115 -21.47 -16.18 -29.58
C ALA A 115 -20.93 -16.06 -31.02
N GLN A 116 -21.64 -16.58 -32.02
CA GLN A 116 -21.29 -16.45 -33.43
C GLN A 116 -21.37 -15.00 -33.90
N GLU A 117 -22.46 -14.30 -33.57
CA GLU A 117 -22.62 -12.89 -33.93
C GLU A 117 -21.53 -12.01 -33.26
N ARG A 118 -21.17 -12.32 -32.02
CA ARG A 118 -20.07 -11.63 -31.32
C ARG A 118 -18.71 -11.90 -31.97
N GLN A 119 -18.47 -13.11 -32.49
CA GLN A 119 -17.26 -13.42 -33.26
C GLN A 119 -17.23 -12.72 -34.62
N GLU A 120 -18.36 -12.65 -35.32
CA GLU A 120 -18.49 -11.95 -36.60
C GLU A 120 -18.31 -10.44 -36.41
N ARG A 121 -18.94 -9.85 -35.39
CA ARG A 121 -18.73 -8.43 -35.03
C ARG A 121 -17.28 -8.14 -34.68
N ASN A 122 -16.59 -9.04 -33.96
CA ASN A 122 -15.17 -8.87 -33.65
C ASN A 122 -14.29 -9.01 -34.90
N ARG A 123 -14.62 -9.93 -35.82
CA ARG A 123 -13.95 -10.05 -37.13
C ARG A 123 -14.21 -8.85 -38.02
N GLU A 124 -15.41 -8.29 -37.98
CA GLU A 124 -15.78 -7.11 -38.74
C GLU A 124 -15.11 -5.86 -38.17
N LEU A 125 -15.00 -5.73 -36.84
CA LEU A 125 -14.16 -4.72 -36.19
C LEU A 125 -12.67 -4.90 -36.52
N GLN A 126 -12.18 -6.14 -36.67
CA GLN A 126 -10.82 -6.38 -37.16
C GLN A 126 -10.66 -5.99 -38.65
N ARG A 127 -11.69 -6.20 -39.49
CA ARG A 127 -11.70 -5.77 -40.89
C ARG A 127 -11.83 -4.26 -41.06
N GLN A 128 -12.67 -3.60 -40.26
CA GLN A 128 -13.00 -2.18 -40.37
C GLN A 128 -12.05 -1.29 -39.54
N GLY A 129 -11.45 -1.81 -38.47
CA GLY A 129 -10.75 -1.01 -37.44
C GLY A 129 -9.21 -0.99 -37.49
N TRP A 130 -8.56 -1.77 -38.36
CA TRP A 130 -7.10 -1.68 -38.54
C TRP A 130 -6.64 -0.57 -39.49
N ALA A 131 -7.56 0.12 -40.19
CA ALA A 131 -7.21 1.10 -41.22
C ALA A 131 -7.38 2.58 -40.84
N GLN A 132 -8.04 2.95 -39.72
CA GLN A 132 -8.33 4.38 -39.43
C GLN A 132 -7.99 4.89 -38.02
N GLY A 133 -7.42 4.07 -37.13
CA GLY A 133 -7.25 4.47 -35.71
C GLY A 133 -5.84 4.44 -35.11
N LEU A 134 -4.82 3.91 -35.79
CA LEU A 134 -3.48 3.71 -35.23
C LEU A 134 -2.34 4.42 -35.99
N GLY A 135 -2.66 5.23 -37.01
CA GLY A 135 -1.65 5.99 -37.78
C GLY A 135 -1.20 7.31 -37.15
N GLN A 136 -1.95 7.87 -36.18
CA GLN A 136 -1.67 9.20 -35.61
C GLN A 136 -1.31 9.21 -34.12
N ARG A 137 -1.02 8.04 -33.53
CA ARG A 137 -0.40 7.94 -32.19
C ARG A 137 1.02 7.39 -32.20
N GLN A 138 1.62 7.23 -33.38
CA GLN A 138 3.03 6.83 -33.48
C GLN A 138 3.98 8.03 -33.60
N ALA A 139 3.50 9.24 -33.91
CA ALA A 139 4.35 10.44 -33.94
C ALA A 139 4.62 11.04 -32.55
N ASP A 140 3.67 10.97 -31.60
CA ASP A 140 3.86 11.52 -30.24
C ASP A 140 4.43 10.51 -29.22
N ALA A 141 4.54 9.23 -29.59
CA ALA A 141 5.12 8.22 -28.73
C ALA A 141 6.67 8.23 -28.72
N GLN A 142 7.31 9.05 -29.54
CA GLN A 142 8.78 9.11 -29.67
C GLN A 142 9.47 10.18 -28.81
N VAL A 143 8.75 10.90 -27.93
CA VAL A 143 9.38 11.88 -27.01
C VAL A 143 9.60 11.32 -25.58
N PHE A 144 9.17 10.10 -25.28
CA PHE A 144 9.42 9.46 -23.97
C PHE A 144 10.70 8.61 -23.92
N ASN A 145 11.67 8.90 -24.79
CA ASN A 145 13.02 8.37 -24.65
C ASN A 145 13.79 9.20 -23.61
N GLY A 146 14.11 8.57 -22.47
CA GLY A 146 15.33 8.95 -21.74
C GLY A 146 15.23 9.35 -20.28
N ARG A 147 14.13 9.09 -19.54
CA ARG A 147 14.26 9.10 -18.07
C ARG A 147 14.92 7.77 -17.66
N PRO A 148 16.17 7.78 -17.15
CA PRO A 148 16.79 6.55 -16.67
C PRO A 148 15.89 5.96 -15.59
N ARG A 149 15.43 4.73 -15.81
CA ARG A 149 14.66 4.00 -14.80
C ARG A 149 15.56 3.86 -13.58
N LYS A 150 15.19 4.48 -12.45
CA LYS A 150 15.91 4.28 -11.19
C LYS A 150 15.94 2.78 -10.90
N PRO A 151 17.12 2.18 -10.62
CA PRO A 151 17.20 0.76 -10.32
C PRO A 151 16.28 0.44 -9.14
N MET A 152 15.40 -0.53 -9.33
CA MET A 152 14.47 -0.93 -8.28
C MET A 152 15.22 -1.78 -7.24
N PRO A 153 15.05 -1.50 -5.93
CA PRO A 153 15.62 -2.33 -4.89
C PRO A 153 15.00 -3.72 -4.90
N THR A 154 15.83 -4.75 -4.96
CA THR A 154 15.40 -6.13 -4.74
C THR A 154 15.38 -6.39 -3.23
N SER A 155 14.24 -6.82 -2.70
CA SER A 155 14.12 -7.15 -1.27
C SER A 155 14.80 -8.49 -0.99
N THR A 156 15.79 -8.48 -0.11
CA THR A 156 16.54 -9.66 0.32
C THR A 156 16.76 -9.60 1.83
N LEU A 157 16.26 -10.60 2.54
CA LEU A 157 16.42 -10.75 3.99
C LEU A 157 17.64 -11.64 4.28
N ASP A 158 18.82 -11.02 4.19
CA ASP A 158 20.10 -11.70 4.40
C ASP A 158 20.88 -11.11 5.58
N TRP A 159 21.72 -11.95 6.19
CA TRP A 159 22.63 -11.56 7.26
C TRP A 159 24.06 -11.42 6.74
N TYR A 160 24.75 -10.38 7.17
CA TYR A 160 26.14 -10.13 6.81
C TYR A 160 26.97 -9.82 8.07
N ILE A 161 28.26 -10.15 8.03
CA ILE A 161 29.26 -9.73 9.02
C ILE A 161 30.19 -8.72 8.37
N ALA A 162 30.44 -7.60 9.05
CA ALA A 162 31.40 -6.60 8.60
C ALA A 162 32.84 -7.05 8.83
N LEU A 163 33.68 -6.96 7.79
CA LEU A 163 35.10 -7.31 7.86
C LEU A 163 35.97 -6.12 8.26
N THR A 164 35.44 -4.91 8.18
CA THR A 164 36.12 -3.65 8.52
C THR A 164 35.10 -2.63 9.03
N ASN A 165 35.56 -1.45 9.45
CA ASN A 165 34.68 -0.35 9.86
C ASN A 165 34.09 0.34 8.63
N ILE A 166 32.76 0.34 8.50
CA ILE A 166 32.05 0.87 7.34
C ILE A 166 31.19 2.06 7.78
N ARG A 167 31.37 3.21 7.14
CA ARG A 167 30.51 4.38 7.35
C ARG A 167 29.20 4.21 6.57
N VAL A 168 28.07 4.39 7.25
CA VAL A 168 26.73 4.29 6.64
C VAL A 168 26.43 5.57 5.87
N ARG A 169 25.75 5.46 4.73
CA ARG A 169 25.41 6.61 3.87
C ARG A 169 23.89 6.77 3.71
N PRO A 170 23.38 7.99 3.49
CA PRO A 170 21.94 8.21 3.36
C PRO A 170 21.38 7.65 2.05
N GLU A 171 22.20 7.67 1.00
CA GLU A 171 21.84 7.27 -0.35
C GLU A 171 22.78 6.15 -0.85
N PRO A 172 22.34 5.32 -1.81
CA PRO A 172 23.18 4.29 -2.41
C PRO A 172 24.16 4.91 -3.41
N ASP A 173 24.99 5.84 -2.94
CA ASP A 173 26.00 6.55 -3.72
C ASP A 173 27.33 6.57 -2.95
N ALA A 174 28.43 6.40 -3.68
CA ALA A 174 29.78 6.51 -3.14
C ALA A 174 30.17 7.96 -2.84
N GLY A 175 29.57 8.94 -3.53
CA GLY A 175 29.80 10.37 -3.35
C GLY A 175 29.05 10.99 -2.17
N ALA A 176 27.87 10.45 -1.82
CA ALA A 176 27.03 10.98 -0.74
C ALA A 176 27.78 11.08 0.60
N PRO A 177 27.64 12.15 1.40
CA PRO A 177 28.34 12.28 2.68
C PRO A 177 27.96 11.15 3.66
N PRO A 178 28.91 10.65 4.48
CA PRO A 178 28.59 9.62 5.47
C PRO A 178 27.66 10.20 6.55
N ILE A 179 26.72 9.38 7.01
CA ILE A 179 25.96 9.64 8.23
C ILE A 179 26.90 9.38 9.42
N ASN A 180 26.67 10.03 10.56
CA ASN A 180 27.34 9.76 11.84
C ASN A 180 27.09 8.34 12.40
N ALA A 181 26.78 7.36 11.56
CA ALA A 181 26.61 5.96 11.90
C ALA A 181 27.73 5.12 11.26
N VAL A 182 28.36 4.26 12.06
CA VAL A 182 29.45 3.38 11.64
C VAL A 182 29.08 1.96 12.03
N VAL A 183 29.14 1.04 11.06
CA VAL A 183 29.11 -0.40 11.29
C VAL A 183 30.52 -0.82 11.64
N ARG A 184 30.71 -1.42 12.82
CA ARG A 184 32.03 -1.82 13.30
C ARG A 184 32.45 -3.16 12.70
N GLN A 185 33.75 -3.37 12.58
CA GLN A 185 34.32 -4.68 12.24
C GLN A 185 33.78 -5.77 13.18
N GLY A 186 33.35 -6.90 12.61
CA GLY A 186 32.75 -8.04 13.31
C GLY A 186 31.24 -7.90 13.59
N GLU A 187 30.64 -6.72 13.38
CA GLU A 187 29.21 -6.50 13.63
C GLU A 187 28.35 -7.29 12.63
N LYS A 188 27.35 -8.00 13.14
CA LYS A 188 26.32 -8.67 12.34
C LYS A 188 25.22 -7.68 11.97
N ILE A 189 24.94 -7.56 10.67
CA ILE A 189 23.92 -6.67 10.14
C ILE A 189 22.86 -7.45 9.36
N SER A 190 21.60 -7.01 9.49
CA SER A 190 20.48 -7.50 8.69
C SER A 190 20.20 -6.55 7.53
N VAL A 191 20.11 -7.11 6.33
CA VAL A 191 19.82 -6.36 5.10
C VAL A 191 18.34 -6.52 4.78
N ASN A 192 17.74 -5.43 4.28
CA ASN A 192 16.34 -5.41 3.83
C ASN A 192 16.22 -5.35 2.31
N ALA A 193 17.15 -4.65 1.66
CA ALA A 193 17.14 -4.50 0.21
C ALA A 193 18.54 -4.36 -0.35
N GLU A 194 18.71 -4.79 -1.60
CA GLU A 194 19.93 -4.60 -2.36
C GLU A 194 19.65 -3.81 -3.64
N VAL A 195 20.62 -2.97 -4.02
CA VAL A 195 20.62 -2.18 -5.26
C VAL A 195 22.00 -2.29 -5.88
N VAL A 196 22.06 -2.42 -7.20
CA VAL A 196 23.32 -2.37 -7.96
C VAL A 196 23.33 -1.07 -8.76
N ILE A 197 24.32 -0.22 -8.51
CA ILE A 197 24.56 1.04 -9.23
C ILE A 197 26.03 1.01 -9.66
N ASP A 198 26.29 1.24 -10.95
CA ASP A 198 27.64 1.29 -11.52
C ASP A 198 28.51 0.04 -11.20
N GLY A 199 27.88 -1.14 -11.14
CA GLY A 199 28.55 -2.41 -10.81
C GLY A 199 28.90 -2.59 -9.32
N GLN A 200 28.63 -1.59 -8.49
CA GLN A 200 28.77 -1.66 -7.04
C GLN A 200 27.44 -2.08 -6.41
N LYS A 201 27.48 -3.06 -5.50
CA LYS A 201 26.30 -3.49 -4.75
C LYS A 201 26.18 -2.71 -3.44
N TYR A 202 25.00 -2.13 -3.24
CA TYR A 202 24.60 -1.36 -2.07
C TYR A 202 23.54 -2.15 -1.30
N LEU A 203 23.70 -2.23 0.01
CA LEU A 203 22.82 -2.97 0.90
C LEU A 203 22.14 -1.99 1.86
N LYS A 204 20.81 -2.01 1.89
CA LYS A 204 20.00 -1.21 2.81
C LYS A 204 19.89 -1.94 4.13
N LEU A 205 20.29 -1.28 5.22
CA LEU A 205 20.18 -1.83 6.55
C LEU A 205 18.71 -1.90 6.99
N ARG A 206 18.32 -2.99 7.66
CA ARG A 206 16.95 -3.17 8.17
C ARG A 206 16.68 -2.36 9.43
N ASN A 207 17.62 -2.38 10.37
CA ASN A 207 17.46 -1.80 11.71
C ASN A 207 17.99 -0.37 11.83
N ARG A 208 18.59 0.18 10.77
CA ARG A 208 19.17 1.52 10.75
C ARG A 208 18.86 2.20 9.43
N PRO A 209 18.66 3.52 9.40
CA PRO A 209 18.56 4.24 8.14
C PRO A 209 19.93 4.25 7.45
N GLY A 210 19.92 3.99 6.15
CA GLY A 210 21.08 4.14 5.28
C GLY A 210 21.55 2.87 4.58
N TRP A 211 22.61 3.05 3.82
CA TRP A 211 23.18 2.09 2.89
C TRP A 211 24.65 1.83 3.21
N VAL A 212 25.07 0.59 2.98
CA VAL A 212 26.46 0.14 3.08
C VAL A 212 26.89 -0.52 1.77
N PHE A 213 28.19 -0.53 1.51
CA PHE A 213 28.77 -1.09 0.28
C PHE A 213 29.19 -2.53 0.51
N LEU A 214 29.02 -3.40 -0.50
CA LEU A 214 29.54 -4.78 -0.43
C LEU A 214 31.06 -4.84 -0.63
N LYS A 215 31.59 -4.02 -1.55
CA LYS A 215 33.03 -3.87 -1.83
C LYS A 215 33.54 -2.51 -1.37
N GLY A 216 34.80 -2.44 -0.93
CA GLY A 216 35.41 -1.17 -0.55
C GLY A 216 35.66 -0.26 -1.75
N VAL A 217 35.49 1.05 -1.54
CA VAL A 217 35.60 2.07 -2.60
C VAL A 217 36.97 2.75 -2.63
N SER A 218 37.71 2.72 -1.51
CA SER A 218 39.00 3.40 -1.38
C SER A 218 39.93 2.70 -0.39
N GLY A 219 41.21 3.07 -0.42
CA GLY A 219 42.25 2.54 0.45
C GLY A 219 42.57 1.06 0.21
N GLU A 220 43.02 0.36 1.25
CA GLU A 220 43.43 -1.05 1.20
C GLU A 220 42.28 -2.01 0.82
N TRP A 221 41.04 -1.57 1.02
CA TRP A 221 39.83 -2.33 0.74
C TRP A 221 39.22 -2.04 -0.64
N SER A 222 39.85 -1.20 -1.46
CA SER A 222 39.36 -0.88 -2.80
C SER A 222 39.18 -2.16 -3.64
N GLY A 223 37.94 -2.40 -4.10
CA GLY A 223 37.56 -3.58 -4.89
C GLY A 223 37.42 -4.90 -4.10
N LYS A 224 37.88 -4.95 -2.83
CA LYS A 224 37.78 -6.14 -1.97
C LYS A 224 36.43 -6.19 -1.25
N PRO A 225 35.89 -7.38 -0.95
CA PRO A 225 34.66 -7.51 -0.17
C PRO A 225 34.88 -6.99 1.25
N VAL A 226 34.01 -6.09 1.71
CA VAL A 226 34.01 -5.55 3.09
C VAL A 226 32.93 -6.18 3.96
N LEU A 227 31.99 -6.89 3.36
CA LEU A 227 30.93 -7.64 4.02
C LEU A 227 30.95 -9.11 3.57
N ARG A 228 30.71 -10.03 4.49
CA ARG A 228 30.58 -11.47 4.22
C ARG A 228 29.18 -11.95 4.59
N ARG A 229 28.46 -12.58 3.66
CA ARG A 229 27.16 -13.21 3.94
C ARG A 229 27.34 -14.36 4.93
N THR A 230 26.44 -14.46 5.91
CA THR A 230 26.42 -15.52 6.95
C THR A 230 25.18 -16.38 6.80
#